data_AF-A0A1B6I6M1-F1
#
_entry.id   AF-A0A1B6I6M1-F1
#
_cell.length_a   1.000
_cell.length_b   1.000
_cell.length_c   1.000
_cell.angle_alpha   90.00
_cell.angle_beta   90.00
_cell.angle_gamma   90.00
#
_symmetry.space_group_name_H-M   'P 1'
#
loop_
_entity.id
_entity.type
_entity.pdbx_description
1 polymer ?
#
loop_
_entity_poly.entity_id
_entity_poly.type
_entity_poly.pdbx_seq_one_letter_code
_entity_poly.pdbx_strand_id
1 'polypeptide(L)'
;ERNVTYIPQTYKDRPLVKFKSHLYYEEKDRVTESLKSLRQLSGSKLVFFKNGECQGVAFVDIYAGSYFPALSIHKSATVSVNFGPTFKCPPVTDYNYRGMYEKAEEAICEQTMADLLYLTENEGKLRLDTYCV
;
A
#
# COMPACT_ATOMS: atom_id res chain seq x y z
N GLU A 1 -13.70 10.01 19.61
CA GLU A 1 -13.07 10.18 18.28
C GLU A 1 -11.90 9.20 18.18
N ARG A 2 -11.80 8.41 17.10
CA ARG A 2 -10.63 7.51 16.93
C ARG A 2 -9.49 8.37 16.41
N ASN A 3 -8.36 8.42 17.14
CA ASN A 3 -7.10 8.95 16.61
C ASN A 3 -6.70 8.09 15.42
N VAL A 4 -7.06 8.53 14.22
CA VAL A 4 -6.56 7.95 12.97
C VAL A 4 -5.17 8.53 12.79
N THR A 5 -4.15 7.74 13.11
CA THR A 5 -2.78 8.12 12.81
C THR A 5 -2.57 8.01 11.31
N TYR A 6 -2.40 9.15 10.64
CA TYR A 6 -2.16 9.23 9.19
C TYR A 6 -0.72 8.88 8.79
N ILE A 7 0.12 8.51 9.76
CA ILE A 7 1.54 8.23 9.57
C ILE A 7 1.68 6.74 9.19
N PRO A 8 2.36 6.40 8.08
CA PRO A 8 2.60 5.01 7.72
C PRO A 8 3.51 4.32 8.75
N GLN A 9 3.44 2.99 8.81
CA GLN A 9 4.30 2.22 9.71
C GLN A 9 5.76 2.28 9.22
N THR A 10 6.68 2.57 10.14
CA THR A 10 8.11 2.74 9.82
C THR A 10 8.89 1.43 9.85
N TYR A 11 8.35 0.42 10.56
CA TYR A 11 8.96 -0.89 10.82
C TYR A 11 10.35 -0.84 11.48
N LYS A 12 10.82 0.34 11.90
CA LYS A 12 12.16 0.53 12.51
C LYS A 12 12.23 0.01 13.95
N ASP A 13 11.09 -0.35 14.52
CA ASP A 13 10.95 -1.09 15.78
C ASP A 13 11.12 -2.61 15.60
N ARG A 14 11.10 -3.09 14.35
CA ARG A 14 11.19 -4.51 14.02
C ARG A 14 12.63 -5.01 13.95
N PRO A 15 12.86 -6.32 14.15
CA PRO A 15 14.18 -6.93 13.98
C PRO A 15 14.74 -6.70 12.57
N LEU A 16 16.02 -6.35 12.52
CA LEU A 16 16.77 -6.22 11.27
C LEU A 16 17.54 -7.52 10.98
N VAL A 17 17.27 -8.14 9.83
CA VAL A 17 17.81 -9.45 9.45
C VAL A 17 18.70 -9.31 8.23
N LYS A 18 19.86 -10.00 8.23
CA LYS A 18 20.77 -10.06 7.08
C LYS A 18 20.48 -11.30 6.24
N PHE A 19 20.07 -11.14 4.99
CA PHE A 19 19.83 -12.23 4.05
C PHE A 19 20.46 -11.94 2.70
N LYS A 20 21.27 -12.87 2.18
CA LYS A 20 22.03 -12.73 0.92
C LYS A 20 22.76 -11.38 0.81
N SER A 21 23.46 -10.98 1.87
CA SER A 21 24.22 -9.72 1.97
C SER A 21 23.39 -8.41 1.96
N HIS A 22 22.06 -8.50 2.09
CA HIS A 22 21.16 -7.35 2.22
C HIS A 22 20.48 -7.35 3.59
N LEU A 23 20.01 -6.18 4.04
CA LEU A 23 19.32 -5.98 5.32
C LEU A 23 17.82 -5.79 5.09
N TYR A 24 17.00 -6.46 5.88
CA TYR A 24 15.54 -6.41 5.80
C TYR A 24 14.93 -6.26 7.19
N TYR A 25 13.80 -5.56 7.29
CA TYR A 25 12.95 -5.59 8.48
C TYR A 25 11.98 -6.76 8.37
N GLU A 26 11.83 -7.55 9.45
CA GLU A 26 10.88 -8.66 9.50
C GLU A 26 9.60 -8.26 10.24
N GLU A 27 8.45 -8.47 9.61
CA GLU A 27 7.14 -8.34 10.26
C GLU A 27 6.30 -9.61 10.05
N LYS A 28 5.50 -9.95 11.07
CA LYS A 28 4.53 -11.04 10.99
C LYS A 28 3.16 -10.49 10.61
N ASP A 29 2.58 -11.07 9.58
CA ASP A 29 1.20 -10.78 9.18
C ASP A 29 0.20 -11.19 10.26
N ARG A 30 -0.74 -10.29 10.58
CA ARG A 30 -1.81 -10.53 11.55
C ARG A 30 -3.14 -10.85 10.90
N VAL A 31 -3.14 -11.79 9.96
CA VAL A 31 -4.28 -12.09 9.08
C VAL A 31 -5.57 -12.34 9.86
N THR A 32 -5.52 -13.15 10.92
CA THR A 32 -6.70 -13.51 11.72
C THR A 32 -7.30 -12.33 12.48
N GLU A 33 -6.47 -11.42 13.01
CA GLU A 33 -6.91 -10.19 13.68
C GLU A 33 -7.49 -9.20 12.65
N SER A 34 -6.82 -9.04 11.51
CA SER A 34 -7.28 -8.19 10.42
C SER A 34 -8.66 -8.62 9.93
N LEU A 35 -8.89 -9.92 9.70
CA LEU A 35 -10.18 -10.46 9.29
C LEU A 35 -11.30 -10.17 10.30
N LYS A 36 -11.01 -10.21 11.60
CA LYS A 36 -11.99 -9.92 12.67
C LYS A 36 -12.32 -8.43 12.78
N SER A 37 -11.44 -7.55 12.32
CA SER A 37 -11.58 -6.09 12.41
C SER A 37 -12.11 -5.43 11.15
N LEU A 38 -12.43 -6.21 10.11
CA LEU A 38 -13.00 -5.72 8.86
C LEU A 38 -14.32 -4.99 9.11
N ARG A 39 -14.42 -3.78 8.55
CA ARG A 39 -15.64 -2.96 8.57
C ARG A 39 -15.87 -2.41 7.19
N GLN A 40 -17.10 -2.48 6.70
CA GLN A 40 -17.44 -1.89 5.41
C GLN A 40 -17.26 -0.36 5.44
N LEU A 41 -16.75 0.19 4.35
CA LEU A 41 -16.65 1.62 4.12
C LEU A 41 -17.82 2.04 3.23
N SER A 42 -18.90 2.54 3.85
CA SER A 42 -20.11 2.93 3.12
C SER A 42 -19.85 4.00 2.06
N GLY A 43 -20.37 3.80 0.86
CA GLY A 43 -20.19 4.70 -0.29
C GLY A 43 -18.91 4.45 -1.09
N SER A 44 -18.05 3.54 -0.64
CA SER A 44 -16.91 3.08 -1.45
C SER A 44 -17.38 2.21 -2.62
N LYS A 45 -16.66 2.26 -3.74
CA LYS A 45 -16.97 1.46 -4.93
C LYS A 45 -15.73 1.15 -5.75
N LEU A 46 -15.77 0.03 -6.46
CA LEU A 46 -14.79 -0.36 -7.46
C LEU A 46 -15.50 -0.41 -8.82
N VAL A 47 -14.95 0.28 -9.81
CA VAL A 47 -15.53 0.43 -11.16
C VAL A 47 -14.56 -0.11 -12.19
N PHE A 48 -15.04 -0.91 -13.14
CA PHE A 48 -14.22 -1.41 -14.23
C PHE A 48 -14.39 -0.61 -15.51
N PHE A 49 -13.31 -0.51 -16.28
CA PHE A 49 -13.28 0.17 -17.56
C PHE A 49 -12.65 -0.74 -18.61
N LYS A 50 -13.19 -0.70 -19.83
CA LYS A 50 -12.61 -1.34 -21.00
C LYS A 50 -12.31 -0.26 -22.01
N ASN A 51 -11.03 -0.01 -22.28
CA ASN A 51 -10.57 1.03 -23.21
C ASN A 51 -11.19 2.43 -22.93
N GLY A 52 -11.33 2.80 -21.65
CA GLY A 52 -11.90 4.10 -21.23
C GLY A 52 -13.41 4.11 -21.04
N GLU A 53 -14.13 3.09 -21.52
CA GLU A 53 -15.59 2.97 -21.34
C GLU A 53 -15.94 2.23 -20.05
N CYS A 54 -16.81 2.82 -19.23
CA CYS A 54 -17.28 2.25 -17.97
C CYS A 54 -18.08 0.95 -18.22
N GLN A 55 -17.68 -0.14 -17.58
CA GLN A 55 -18.35 -1.45 -17.63
C GLN A 55 -19.31 -1.67 -16.45
N GLY A 56 -19.47 -0.64 -15.60
CA GLY A 56 -20.30 -0.69 -14.40
C GLY A 56 -19.51 -0.87 -13.10
N VAL A 57 -20.25 -0.85 -12.00
CA VAL A 57 -19.71 -1.02 -10.65
C VAL A 57 -19.52 -2.50 -10.37
N ALA A 58 -18.29 -2.90 -10.05
CA ALA A 58 -17.93 -4.27 -9.72
C ALA A 58 -18.24 -4.61 -8.26
N PHE A 59 -17.93 -3.68 -7.35
CA PHE A 59 -18.15 -3.83 -5.92
C PHE A 59 -18.57 -2.50 -5.31
N VAL A 60 -19.45 -2.56 -4.30
CA VAL A 60 -19.86 -1.43 -3.46
C VAL A 60 -19.58 -1.77 -2.00
N ASP A 61 -19.39 -0.75 -1.17
CA ASP A 61 -19.20 -0.88 0.27
C ASP A 61 -18.09 -1.87 0.64
N ILE A 62 -16.93 -1.74 -0.04
CA ILE A 62 -15.74 -2.56 0.23
C ILE A 62 -15.25 -2.32 1.67
N TYR A 63 -14.53 -3.29 2.23
CA TYR A 63 -13.98 -3.15 3.57
C TYR A 63 -12.99 -1.98 3.64
N ALA A 64 -12.98 -1.24 4.76
CA ALA A 64 -12.02 -0.19 5.02
C ALA A 64 -10.62 -0.81 5.19
N GLY A 65 -9.62 -0.21 4.55
CA GLY A 65 -8.23 -0.65 4.62
C GLY A 65 -7.42 -0.13 3.44
N SER A 66 -6.14 -0.51 3.42
CA SER A 66 -5.24 -0.21 2.30
C SER A 66 -5.37 -1.29 1.24
N TYR A 67 -5.63 -0.88 0.00
CA TYR A 67 -5.71 -1.77 -1.16
C TYR A 67 -4.56 -1.49 -2.11
N PHE A 68 -3.99 -2.56 -2.65
CA PHE A 68 -2.93 -2.50 -3.64
C PHE A 68 -3.41 -3.17 -4.94
N PRO A 69 -3.07 -2.62 -6.11
CA PRO A 69 -3.37 -3.28 -7.37
C PRO A 69 -2.64 -4.63 -7.41
N ALA A 70 -3.40 -5.71 -7.63
CA ALA A 70 -2.87 -7.07 -7.66
C ALA A 70 -3.15 -7.72 -9.03
N LEU A 71 -2.19 -8.52 -9.49
CA LEU A 71 -2.33 -9.34 -10.69
C LEU A 71 -2.21 -10.81 -10.30
N SER A 72 -3.15 -11.63 -10.78
CA SER A 72 -3.05 -13.07 -10.74
C SER A 72 -2.87 -13.58 -12.18
N ILE A 73 -1.86 -14.43 -12.39
CA ILE A 73 -1.48 -14.94 -13.71
C ILE A 73 -1.74 -16.44 -13.72
N HIS A 74 -2.45 -16.92 -14.74
CA HIS A 74 -2.73 -18.35 -14.93
C HIS A 74 -2.12 -18.84 -16.26
N LYS A 75 -1.37 -19.95 -16.20
CA LYS A 75 -0.63 -20.53 -17.34
C LYS A 75 0.35 -19.53 -17.96
N SER A 76 0.52 -19.55 -19.28
CA SER A 76 1.45 -18.72 -20.06
C SER A 76 0.86 -17.36 -20.45
N ALA A 77 0.05 -16.74 -19.57
CA ALA A 77 -0.49 -15.41 -19.82
C ALA A 77 0.58 -14.33 -19.58
N THR A 78 0.61 -13.31 -20.45
CA THR A 78 1.49 -12.15 -20.32
C THR A 78 0.66 -10.89 -20.18
N VAL A 79 0.92 -10.11 -19.14
CA VAL A 79 0.22 -8.86 -18.85
C VAL A 79 1.26 -7.77 -18.62
N SER A 80 0.98 -6.57 -19.11
CA SER A 80 1.75 -5.36 -18.80
C SER A 80 0.81 -4.34 -18.17
N VAL A 81 1.31 -3.63 -17.16
CA VAL A 81 0.57 -2.60 -16.44
C VAL A 81 1.12 -1.23 -16.75
N ASN A 82 0.22 -0.27 -16.91
CA ASN A 82 0.54 1.14 -17.06
C ASN A 82 -0.09 1.91 -15.91
N PHE A 83 0.74 2.38 -14.98
CA PHE A 83 0.33 3.13 -13.79
C PHE A 83 0.24 4.65 -14.02
N GLY A 84 0.49 5.10 -15.26
CA GLY A 84 0.56 6.50 -15.65
C GLY A 84 2.01 6.99 -15.82
N PRO A 85 2.22 8.29 -16.09
CA PRO A 85 1.20 9.33 -16.23
C PRO A 85 0.42 9.25 -17.56
N THR A 86 1.02 8.67 -18.59
CA THR A 86 0.44 8.66 -19.95
C THR A 86 -0.45 7.43 -20.15
N PHE A 87 -1.75 7.60 -19.95
CA PHE A 87 -2.74 6.53 -20.17
C PHE A 87 -3.13 6.42 -21.64
N LYS A 88 -3.25 5.18 -22.15
CA LYS A 88 -3.72 4.92 -23.52
C LYS A 88 -5.21 5.27 -23.68
N CYS A 89 -6.02 4.92 -22.67
CA CYS A 89 -7.46 5.16 -22.65
C CYS A 89 -7.85 5.62 -21.24
N PRO A 90 -7.76 6.92 -20.93
CA PRO A 90 -8.29 7.44 -19.67
C PRO A 90 -9.83 7.27 -19.64
N PRO A 91 -10.45 7.27 -18.44
CA PRO A 91 -11.92 7.30 -18.31
C PRO A 91 -12.52 8.45 -19.13
N VAL A 92 -13.52 8.16 -19.95
CA VAL A 92 -14.16 9.17 -20.85
C VAL A 92 -15.11 10.11 -20.10
N THR A 93 -15.54 9.70 -18.89
CA THR A 93 -16.45 10.47 -18.02
C THR A 93 -15.68 11.29 -17.00
N ASP A 94 -16.29 12.34 -16.44
CA ASP A 94 -15.77 13.15 -15.33
C ASP A 94 -15.69 12.37 -14.00
N TYR A 95 -14.82 11.37 -13.94
CA TYR A 95 -14.39 10.78 -12.68
C TYR A 95 -13.21 11.60 -12.16
N ASN A 96 -13.26 12.00 -10.90
CA ASN A 96 -12.05 12.48 -10.22
C ASN A 96 -11.16 11.26 -9.92
N TYR A 97 -10.05 11.13 -10.63
CA TYR A 97 -9.09 10.04 -10.45
C TYR A 97 -7.65 10.57 -10.48
N ARG A 98 -6.76 9.80 -9.85
CA ARG A 98 -5.31 10.05 -9.86
C ARG A 98 -4.59 8.79 -10.33
N GLY A 99 -3.49 8.97 -11.05
CA GLY A 99 -2.66 7.86 -11.49
C GLY A 99 -1.94 7.20 -10.31
N MET A 100 -1.67 5.90 -10.43
CA MET A 100 -0.94 5.18 -9.38
C MET A 100 0.51 5.67 -9.26
N TYR A 101 1.09 6.22 -10.33
CA TYR A 101 2.40 6.88 -10.29
C TYR A 101 2.46 8.02 -9.25
N GLU A 102 1.40 8.83 -9.12
CA GLU A 102 1.36 9.90 -8.11
C GLU A 102 1.30 9.35 -6.70
N LYS A 103 0.50 8.28 -6.49
CA LYS A 103 0.41 7.66 -5.17
C LYS A 103 1.73 7.01 -4.76
N ALA A 104 2.52 6.52 -5.71
CA ALA A 104 3.85 6.00 -5.43
C ALA A 104 4.79 7.10 -4.92
N GLU A 105 4.81 8.27 -5.57
CA GLU A 105 5.58 9.43 -5.11
C GLU A 105 5.13 9.91 -3.73
N GLU A 106 3.81 10.04 -3.51
CA GLU A 106 3.26 10.40 -2.20
C GLU A 106 3.65 9.39 -1.11
N ALA A 107 3.60 8.10 -1.40
CA ALA A 107 3.96 7.07 -0.44
C ALA A 107 5.45 7.16 -0.04
N ILE A 108 6.34 7.52 -0.95
CA ILE A 108 7.76 7.77 -0.63
C ILE A 108 7.89 8.94 0.34
N CYS A 109 7.21 10.05 0.06
CA CYS A 109 7.20 11.22 0.94
C CYS A 109 6.61 10.90 2.33
N GLU A 110 5.44 10.25 2.37
CA GLU A 110 4.77 9.83 3.61
C GLU A 110 5.69 8.93 4.45
N GLN A 111 6.33 7.94 3.82
CA GLN A 111 7.23 7.01 4.49
C GLN A 111 8.49 7.71 5.01
N THR A 112 9.07 8.63 4.22
CA THR A 112 10.27 9.38 4.62
C THR A 112 9.97 10.23 5.85
N MET A 113 8.82 10.91 5.88
CA MET A 113 8.41 11.72 7.03
C MET A 113 8.14 10.87 8.27
N ALA A 114 7.52 9.69 8.10
CA ALA A 114 7.31 8.76 9.18
C ALA A 114 8.63 8.26 9.78
N ASP A 115 9.57 7.88 8.92
CA ASP A 115 10.90 7.42 9.32
C ASP A 115 11.65 8.54 10.06
N LEU A 116 11.64 9.77 9.55
CA LEU A 116 12.27 10.93 10.20
C LEU A 116 11.71 11.14 11.62
N LEU A 117 10.38 11.17 11.75
CA LEU A 117 9.73 11.33 13.05
C LEU A 117 10.14 10.23 14.03
N TYR A 118 10.09 8.97 13.59
CA TYR A 118 10.46 7.83 14.42
C TYR A 118 11.93 7.91 14.87
N LEU A 119 12.85 8.25 13.95
CA LEU A 119 14.28 8.35 14.26
C LEU A 119 14.57 9.48 15.24
N THR A 120 13.90 10.63 15.10
CA THR A 120 14.03 11.76 16.04
C THR A 120 13.52 11.39 17.43
N GLU A 121 12.40 10.68 17.54
CA GLU A 121 11.84 10.24 18.84
C GLU A 121 12.69 9.16 19.53
N ASN A 122 13.40 8.34 18.74
CA ASN A 122 14.16 7.18 19.22
C ASN A 122 15.69 7.37 19.09
N GLU A 123 16.15 8.61 19.10
CA GLU A 123 17.57 8.94 18.98
C GLU A 123 18.43 8.15 20.00
N GLY A 124 19.49 7.50 19.51
CA GLY A 124 20.39 6.69 20.34
C GLY A 124 19.86 5.33 20.82
N LYS A 125 18.60 4.96 20.50
CA LYS A 125 17.99 3.69 20.93
C LYS A 125 17.98 2.60 19.85
N LEU A 126 18.34 2.92 18.62
CA LEU A 126 18.47 1.94 17.53
C LEU A 126 19.68 1.05 17.80
N ARG A 127 19.43 -0.18 18.25
CA ARG A 127 20.46 -1.19 18.46
C ARG A 127 20.53 -2.12 17.26
N LEU A 128 21.70 -2.20 16.64
CA LEU A 128 22.03 -3.18 15.60
C LEU A 128 22.40 -4.55 16.19
N ASP A 129 22.49 -4.65 17.52
CA ASP A 129 23.20 -5.72 18.25
C ASP A 129 22.45 -7.06 18.35
N THR A 130 21.66 -7.45 17.35
CA THR A 130 21.15 -8.83 17.26
C THR A 130 22.10 -9.74 16.44
N TYR A 131 23.27 -9.24 16.03
CA TYR A 131 24.29 -10.00 15.30
C TYR A 131 25.40 -10.55 16.23
N CYS A 132 25.05 -11.38 17.20
CA CYS A 132 25.99 -12.25 17.91
C CYS A 132 25.26 -13.48 18.47
N VAL A 133 24.98 -14.49 17.63
CA VAL A 133 25.27 -15.92 17.85
C VAL A 133 25.44 -16.59 16.49
#